data_AF-A0A6P0RC35-F1
#
_entry.id   AF-A0A6P0RC35-F1
#
_cell.length_a   1.000
_cell.length_b   1.000
_cell.length_c   1.000
_cell.angle_alpha   90.00
_cell.angle_beta   90.00
_cell.angle_gamma   90.00
#
_symmetry.space_group_name_H-M   'P 1'
#
loop_
_entity.id
_entity.type
_entity.pdbx_description
1 polymer ?
#
loop_
_entity_poly.entity_id
_entity_poly.type
_entity_poly.pdbx_seq_one_letter_code
_entity_poly.pdbx_strand_id
1 'polypeptide(L)'
;MQLLLASRGDAALLAERAGTGAELRAKQQGLDIKLAINLQQEWGKVTGRAARFPQAGTLGLTSIINQYPDVIETVQNGLFEAINWAQKNPDNATALGAKYLSLKAPVIKKSLGYTSLEMVSAKDAKEDLEFWYSRLLEQNPKLFGGNLPDSAFYYG
;
A
#
# COMPACT_ATOMS: atom_id res chain seq x y z
N MET A 1 7.91 14.33 10.42
CA MET A 1 8.87 14.78 9.36
C MET A 1 9.60 16.06 9.73
N GLN A 2 8.92 17.17 10.05
CA GLN A 2 9.61 18.46 10.35
C GLN A 2 10.60 18.37 11.53
N LEU A 3 10.24 17.69 12.62
CA LEU A 3 11.15 17.49 13.76
C LEU A 3 12.39 16.68 13.39
N LEU A 4 12.22 15.63 12.58
CA LEU A 4 13.33 14.80 12.09
C LEU A 4 14.30 15.63 11.23
N LEU A 5 13.78 16.44 10.30
CA LEU A 5 14.59 17.34 9.47
C LEU A 5 15.21 18.51 10.26
N ALA A 6 14.68 18.83 11.43
CA ALA A 6 15.24 19.83 12.33
C ALA A 6 16.24 19.24 13.35
N SER A 7 16.59 17.95 13.22
CA SER A 7 17.41 17.20 14.20
C SER A 7 16.86 17.25 15.62
N ARG A 8 15.53 17.29 15.76
CA ARG A 8 14.79 17.30 17.04
C ARG A 8 14.09 15.97 17.33
N GLY A 9 14.54 14.90 16.70
CA GLY A 9 14.08 13.54 16.93
C GLY A 9 14.95 12.55 16.16
N ASP A 10 15.14 11.36 16.72
CA ASP A 10 16.09 10.38 16.19
C ASP A 10 15.46 9.46 15.13
N ALA A 11 14.14 9.26 15.19
CA ALA A 11 13.40 8.42 14.26
C ALA A 11 11.96 8.93 14.06
N ALA A 12 11.36 8.56 12.93
CA ALA A 12 9.95 8.79 12.68
C ALA A 12 9.34 7.63 11.88
N LEU A 13 8.14 7.22 12.25
CA LEU A 13 7.30 6.36 11.40
C LEU A 13 6.54 7.25 10.41
N LEU A 14 6.72 6.98 9.11
CA LEU A 14 6.11 7.75 8.03
C LEU A 14 5.52 6.79 6.98
N ALA A 15 4.42 7.19 6.36
CA ALA A 15 3.96 6.54 5.13
C ALA A 15 5.06 6.63 4.06
N GLU A 16 5.22 5.58 3.25
CA GLU A 16 6.37 5.41 2.34
C GLU A 16 6.69 6.69 1.54
N ARG A 17 5.69 7.27 0.85
CA ARG A 17 5.88 8.49 0.03
C ARG A 17 6.43 9.68 0.83
N ALA A 18 5.99 9.82 2.09
CA ALA A 18 6.50 10.86 2.99
C ALA A 18 7.91 10.53 3.51
N GLY A 19 8.22 9.24 3.75
CA GLY A 19 9.55 8.76 4.10
C GLY A 19 10.57 9.00 3.00
N THR A 20 10.26 8.60 1.76
CA THR A 20 11.09 8.86 0.58
C THR A 20 11.28 10.37 0.36
N GLY A 21 10.23 11.17 0.54
CA GLY A 21 10.32 12.63 0.50
C GLY A 21 11.22 13.22 1.58
N ALA A 22 11.16 12.68 2.81
CA ALA A 22 11.99 13.12 3.93
C ALA A 22 13.47 12.80 3.68
N GLU A 23 13.79 11.58 3.25
CA GLU A 23 15.15 11.16 2.91
C GLU A 23 15.76 12.01 1.79
N LEU A 24 14.99 12.28 0.73
CA LEU A 24 15.47 13.14 -0.37
C LEU A 24 15.73 14.59 0.10
N ARG A 25 14.87 15.14 0.95
CA ARG A 25 15.07 16.49 1.52
C ARG A 25 16.24 16.54 2.50
N ALA A 26 16.40 15.52 3.33
CA ALA A 26 17.52 15.41 4.26
C ALA A 26 18.85 15.42 3.52
N LYS A 27 18.96 14.64 2.43
CA LYS A 27 20.15 14.62 1.56
C LYS A 27 20.47 16.01 0.98
N GLN A 28 19.46 16.79 0.60
CA GLN A 28 19.65 18.17 0.12
C GLN A 28 20.16 19.12 1.22
N GLN A 29 19.89 18.79 2.48
CA GLN A 29 20.32 19.56 3.66
C GLN A 29 21.61 19.03 4.29
N GLY A 30 22.26 18.01 3.70
CA GLY A 30 23.46 17.39 4.26
C GLY A 30 23.20 16.55 5.52
N LEU A 31 21.94 16.16 5.77
CA LEU A 31 21.56 15.31 6.90
C LEU A 31 21.58 13.83 6.50
N ASP A 32 22.12 12.98 7.37
CA ASP A 32 22.11 11.51 7.20
C ASP A 32 20.82 10.91 7.77
N ILE A 33 19.71 11.11 7.06
CA ILE A 33 18.43 10.45 7.35
C ILE A 33 18.16 9.44 6.25
N LYS A 34 17.92 8.18 6.64
CA LYS A 34 17.69 7.05 5.74
C LYS A 34 16.41 6.31 6.07
N LEU A 35 15.84 5.64 5.07
CA LEU A 35 14.79 4.65 5.29
C LEU A 35 15.40 3.40 5.92
N ALA A 36 15.31 3.29 7.25
CA ALA A 36 15.99 2.23 8.00
C ALA A 36 15.16 0.96 8.17
N ILE A 37 13.84 1.08 8.35
CA ILE A 37 12.95 -0.06 8.66
C ILE A 37 11.76 -0.07 7.69
N ASN A 38 11.54 -1.20 7.03
CA ASN A 38 10.32 -1.46 6.28
C ASN A 38 9.38 -2.33 7.13
N LEU A 39 8.29 -1.73 7.63
CA LEU A 39 7.35 -2.43 8.50
C LEU A 39 6.69 -3.65 7.84
N GLN A 40 6.52 -3.68 6.52
CA GLN A 40 5.98 -4.86 5.84
C GLN A 40 6.94 -6.06 5.94
N GLN A 41 8.25 -5.80 5.85
CA GLN A 41 9.27 -6.83 6.01
C GLN A 41 9.33 -7.32 7.46
N GLU A 42 9.27 -6.40 8.42
CA GLU A 42 9.22 -6.77 9.84
C GLU A 42 7.95 -7.55 10.18
N TRP A 43 6.81 -7.18 9.60
CA TRP A 43 5.57 -7.93 9.73
C TRP A 43 5.70 -9.37 9.25
N GLY A 44 6.25 -9.59 8.06
CA GLY A 44 6.47 -10.94 7.54
C GLY A 44 7.36 -11.77 8.46
N LYS A 45 8.44 -11.18 9.01
CA LYS A 45 9.34 -11.86 9.95
C LYS A 45 8.65 -12.27 11.25
N VAL A 46 7.88 -11.37 11.88
CA VAL A 46 7.27 -11.65 13.20
C VAL A 46 6.03 -12.54 13.11
N THR A 47 5.36 -12.55 11.96
CA THR A 47 4.13 -13.35 11.76
C THR A 47 4.38 -14.67 11.02
N GLY A 48 5.54 -14.83 10.38
CA GLY A 48 5.82 -15.95 9.49
C GLY A 48 5.02 -15.92 8.19
N ARG A 49 4.42 -14.79 7.83
CA ARG A 49 3.60 -14.60 6.62
C ARG A 49 4.31 -13.77 5.56
N ALA A 50 3.68 -13.62 4.41
CA ALA A 50 4.15 -12.70 3.37
C ALA A 50 4.34 -11.28 3.92
N ALA A 51 5.41 -10.62 3.46
CA ALA A 51 5.77 -9.26 3.88
C ALA A 51 4.86 -8.21 3.20
N ARG A 52 3.57 -8.22 3.55
CA ARG A 52 2.54 -7.32 3.01
C ARG A 52 1.50 -6.94 4.05
N PHE A 53 0.95 -5.74 3.90
CA PHE A 53 -0.22 -5.29 4.64
C PHE A 53 -1.42 -5.20 3.69
N PRO A 54 -2.52 -5.93 3.94
CA PRO A 54 -3.75 -5.75 3.17
C PRO A 54 -4.51 -4.51 3.67
N GLN A 55 -3.86 -3.34 3.60
CA GLN A 55 -4.40 -2.08 4.13
C GLN A 55 -5.25 -1.34 3.09
N ALA A 56 -5.04 -1.59 1.81
CA ALA A 56 -5.76 -0.98 0.71
C ALA A 56 -6.29 -2.06 -0.25
N GLY A 57 -7.50 -1.84 -0.76
CA GLY A 57 -8.14 -2.70 -1.74
C GLY A 57 -9.25 -1.93 -2.48
N THR A 58 -9.78 -2.53 -3.54
CA THR A 58 -10.95 -2.02 -4.24
C THR A 58 -12.22 -2.65 -3.67
N LEU A 59 -13.27 -1.86 -3.54
CA LEU A 59 -14.57 -2.30 -3.05
C LEU A 59 -15.61 -2.06 -4.13
N GLY A 60 -16.41 -3.07 -4.44
CA GLY A 60 -17.57 -2.98 -5.32
C GLY A 60 -18.84 -3.06 -4.50
N LEU A 61 -19.82 -2.21 -4.81
CA LEU A 61 -21.16 -2.38 -4.26
C LEU A 61 -21.79 -3.65 -4.86
N THR A 62 -22.40 -4.48 -4.03
CA THR A 62 -23.04 -5.74 -4.47
C THR A 62 -24.02 -5.51 -5.62
N SER A 63 -24.77 -4.40 -5.60
CA SER A 63 -25.67 -4.03 -6.70
C SER A 63 -24.95 -3.82 -8.03
N ILE A 64 -23.80 -3.14 -8.02
CA ILE A 64 -22.99 -2.88 -9.21
C ILE A 64 -22.32 -4.16 -9.71
N ILE A 65 -21.81 -4.98 -8.78
CA ILE A 65 -21.21 -6.27 -9.11
C ILE A 65 -22.22 -7.17 -9.82
N ASN A 66 -23.43 -7.29 -9.28
CA ASN A 66 -24.46 -8.15 -9.84
C ASN A 66 -25.03 -7.61 -11.15
N GLN A 67 -25.14 -6.28 -11.29
CA GLN A 67 -25.70 -5.66 -12.48
C GLN A 67 -24.71 -5.62 -13.65
N TYR A 68 -23.40 -5.52 -13.37
CA TYR A 68 -22.37 -5.33 -14.38
C TYR A 68 -21.13 -6.22 -14.16
N PRO A 69 -21.29 -7.56 -14.11
CA PRO A 69 -20.18 -8.48 -13.82
C PRO A 69 -19.02 -8.35 -14.82
N ASP A 70 -19.31 -8.21 -16.12
CA ASP A 70 -18.30 -8.05 -17.17
C ASP A 70 -17.48 -6.75 -17.01
N VAL A 71 -18.12 -5.69 -16.50
CA VAL A 71 -17.44 -4.42 -16.21
C VAL A 71 -16.49 -4.60 -15.02
N ILE A 72 -16.92 -5.32 -13.97
CA ILE A 72 -16.07 -5.62 -12.82
C ILE A 72 -14.85 -6.44 -13.24
N GLU A 73 -15.04 -7.47 -14.06
CA GLU A 73 -13.94 -8.27 -14.61
C GLU A 73 -12.96 -7.40 -15.42
N THR A 74 -13.49 -6.55 -16.31
CA THR A 74 -12.68 -5.62 -17.11
C THR A 74 -11.85 -4.68 -16.22
N VAL A 75 -12.44 -4.15 -15.14
CA VAL A 75 -11.74 -3.27 -14.20
C VAL A 75 -10.63 -4.03 -13.45
N GLN A 76 -10.89 -5.25 -12.99
CA GLN A 76 -9.86 -6.06 -12.30
C GLN A 76 -8.68 -6.39 -13.21
N ASN A 77 -8.96 -6.82 -14.44
CA ASN A 77 -7.92 -7.10 -15.43
C ASN A 77 -7.12 -5.83 -15.78
N GLY A 78 -7.80 -4.69 -15.97
CA GLY A 78 -7.15 -3.42 -16.22
C GLY A 78 -6.24 -2.96 -15.06
N LEU A 79 -6.65 -3.18 -13.81
CA LEU A 79 -5.81 -2.90 -12.63
C LEU A 79 -4.56 -3.79 -12.59
N PHE A 80 -4.73 -5.09 -12.84
CA PHE A 80 -3.61 -6.04 -12.90
C PHE A 80 -2.61 -5.65 -14.01
N GLU A 81 -3.10 -5.35 -15.20
CA GLU A 81 -2.28 -4.90 -16.33
C GLU A 81 -1.57 -3.58 -16.03
N ALA A 82 -2.26 -2.59 -15.44
CA ALA A 82 -1.68 -1.30 -15.10
C ALA A 82 -0.55 -1.40 -14.07
N ILE A 83 -0.72 -2.24 -13.04
CA ILE A 83 0.32 -2.48 -12.03
C ILE A 83 1.53 -3.15 -12.67
N ASN A 84 1.33 -4.22 -13.44
CA ASN A 84 2.40 -4.91 -14.14
C ASN A 84 3.14 -3.99 -15.12
N TRP A 85 2.39 -3.15 -15.85
CA TRP A 85 2.98 -2.17 -16.75
C TRP A 85 3.82 -1.14 -15.99
N ALA A 86 3.34 -0.63 -14.86
CA ALA A 86 4.08 0.36 -14.07
C ALA A 86 5.39 -0.19 -13.50
N GLN A 87 5.39 -1.45 -13.05
CA GLN A 87 6.59 -2.14 -12.59
C GLN A 87 7.61 -2.35 -13.71
N LYS A 88 7.15 -2.72 -14.91
CA LYS A 88 8.01 -2.93 -16.08
C LYS A 88 8.49 -1.63 -16.74
N ASN A 89 7.79 -0.52 -16.53
CA ASN A 89 8.05 0.77 -17.17
C ASN A 89 8.19 1.91 -16.15
N PRO A 90 9.12 1.82 -15.18
CA PRO A 90 9.14 2.72 -14.03
C PRO A 90 9.40 4.19 -14.41
N ASP A 91 10.09 4.49 -15.52
CA ASP A 91 10.27 5.87 -16.00
C ASP A 91 8.97 6.46 -16.58
N ASN A 92 8.27 5.70 -17.42
CA ASN A 92 6.98 6.12 -17.98
C ASN A 92 5.93 6.25 -16.86
N ALA A 93 5.90 5.29 -15.93
CA ALA A 93 5.05 5.35 -14.75
C ALA A 93 5.35 6.57 -13.87
N THR A 94 6.63 6.93 -13.73
CA THR A 94 7.04 8.15 -13.01
C THR A 94 6.54 9.41 -13.73
N ALA A 95 6.66 9.48 -15.06
CA ALA A 95 6.21 10.63 -15.83
C ALA A 95 4.68 10.82 -15.75
N LEU A 96 3.90 9.73 -15.88
CA LEU A 96 2.45 9.74 -15.67
C LEU A 96 2.11 10.12 -14.24
N GLY A 97 2.79 9.52 -13.27
CA GLY A 97 2.62 9.82 -11.85
C GLY A 97 2.86 11.30 -11.56
N ALA A 98 3.92 11.91 -12.09
CA ALA A 98 4.21 13.33 -11.85
C ALA A 98 3.17 14.28 -12.46
N LYS A 99 2.46 13.82 -13.51
CA LYS A 99 1.35 14.57 -14.13
C LYS A 99 0.09 14.53 -13.27
N TYR A 100 -0.24 13.39 -12.67
CA TYR A 100 -1.55 13.17 -12.01
C TYR A 100 -1.50 13.14 -10.49
N LEU A 101 -0.39 12.68 -9.92
CA LEU A 101 -0.13 12.70 -8.49
C LEU A 101 0.63 14.00 -8.23
N SER A 102 0.12 14.88 -7.36
CA SER A 102 0.77 16.15 -6.99
C SER A 102 2.08 15.94 -6.19
N LEU A 103 3.01 15.18 -6.75
CA LEU A 103 4.26 14.69 -6.18
C LEU A 103 5.37 14.90 -7.21
N LYS A 104 6.59 15.18 -6.72
CA LYS A 104 7.74 15.39 -7.60
C LYS A 104 8.21 14.06 -8.20
N ALA A 105 8.55 14.05 -9.49
CA ALA A 105 9.03 12.85 -10.20
C ALA A 105 10.15 12.07 -9.47
N PRO A 106 11.18 12.70 -8.86
CA PRO A 106 12.19 11.96 -8.10
C PRO A 106 11.64 11.21 -6.88
N VAL A 107 10.59 11.74 -6.22
CA VAL A 107 9.93 11.05 -5.10
C VAL A 107 9.19 9.83 -5.62
N ILE A 108 8.45 9.97 -6.73
CA ILE A 108 7.68 8.88 -7.33
C ILE A 108 8.63 7.76 -7.80
N LYS A 109 9.67 8.10 -8.57
CA LYS A 109 10.63 7.13 -9.11
C LYS A 109 11.28 6.31 -7.99
N LYS A 110 11.70 6.98 -6.91
CA LYS A 110 12.33 6.33 -5.77
C LYS A 110 11.31 5.49 -4.97
N SER A 111 10.10 6.00 -4.79
CA SER A 111 8.99 5.31 -4.10
C SER A 111 8.56 4.02 -4.81
N LEU A 112 8.60 3.98 -6.14
CA LEU A 112 8.33 2.75 -6.92
C LEU A 112 9.29 1.60 -6.57
N GLY A 113 10.51 1.89 -6.11
CA GLY A 113 11.46 0.87 -5.66
C GLY A 113 11.15 0.30 -4.28
N TYR A 114 10.37 1.00 -3.46
CA TYR A 114 10.01 0.57 -2.11
C TYR A 114 8.57 0.07 -2.00
N THR A 115 7.71 0.48 -2.93
CA THR A 115 6.29 0.12 -2.94
C THR A 115 6.09 -1.15 -3.74
N SER A 116 5.85 -2.26 -3.05
CA SER A 116 5.36 -3.48 -3.70
C SER A 116 3.89 -3.28 -4.09
N LEU A 117 3.64 -2.84 -5.31
CA LEU A 117 2.29 -2.81 -5.88
C LEU A 117 1.94 -4.19 -6.41
N GLU A 118 0.93 -4.83 -5.84
CA GLU A 118 0.41 -6.12 -6.26
C GLU A 118 -1.12 -6.02 -6.33
N MET A 119 -1.74 -6.61 -7.34
CA MET A 119 -3.18 -6.86 -7.32
C MET A 119 -3.41 -8.33 -7.02
N VAL A 120 -4.20 -8.59 -5.98
CA VAL A 120 -4.62 -9.93 -5.54
C VAL A 120 -6.14 -9.93 -5.47
N SER A 121 -6.78 -10.99 -5.95
CA SER A 121 -8.24 -11.11 -5.85
C SER A 121 -8.66 -11.15 -4.37
N ALA A 122 -9.89 -10.72 -4.05
CA ALA A 122 -10.35 -10.73 -2.66
C ALA A 122 -10.44 -12.17 -2.11
N LYS A 123 -10.76 -13.14 -2.98
CA LYS A 123 -10.73 -14.57 -2.66
C LYS A 123 -9.33 -15.07 -2.32
N ASP A 124 -8.33 -14.78 -3.13
CA ASP A 124 -6.96 -15.23 -2.88
C ASP A 124 -6.32 -14.49 -1.69
N ALA A 125 -6.74 -13.25 -1.43
CA ALA A 125 -6.30 -12.45 -0.29
C ALA A 125 -7.05 -12.79 1.01
N LYS A 126 -8.06 -13.67 0.99
CA LYS A 126 -8.98 -13.91 2.11
C LYS A 126 -8.23 -14.24 3.40
N GLU A 127 -7.30 -15.19 3.37
CA GLU A 127 -6.57 -15.62 4.57
C GLU A 127 -5.69 -14.50 5.15
N ASP A 128 -5.05 -13.71 4.30
CA ASP A 128 -4.22 -12.58 4.73
C ASP A 128 -5.08 -11.45 5.31
N LEU A 129 -6.27 -11.21 4.73
CA LEU A 129 -7.27 -10.25 5.22
C LEU A 129 -7.85 -10.67 6.57
N GLU A 130 -8.31 -11.91 6.71
CA GLU A 130 -8.86 -12.43 7.98
C GLU A 130 -7.81 -12.41 9.09
N PHE A 131 -6.56 -12.77 8.77
CA PHE A 131 -5.46 -12.67 9.73
C PHE A 131 -5.22 -11.23 10.17
N TRP A 132 -5.15 -10.29 9.22
CA TRP A 132 -4.97 -8.87 9.50
C TRP A 132 -6.12 -8.30 10.36
N TYR A 133 -7.37 -8.56 9.98
CA TYR A 133 -8.55 -8.11 10.73
C TYR A 133 -8.62 -8.70 12.13
N SER A 134 -8.22 -9.97 12.30
CA SER A 134 -8.15 -10.60 13.63
C SER A 134 -7.17 -9.86 14.54
N ARG A 135 -5.99 -9.47 14.02
CA ARG A 135 -5.00 -8.67 14.79
C ARG A 135 -5.53 -7.29 15.14
N LEU A 136 -6.30 -6.66 14.26
CA LEU A 136 -6.96 -5.39 14.55
C LEU A 136 -8.04 -5.53 15.63
N LEU A 137 -8.84 -6.60 15.58
CA LEU A 137 -9.88 -6.89 16.57
C LEU A 137 -9.30 -7.19 17.96
N GLU A 138 -8.13 -7.83 18.04
CA GLU A 138 -7.41 -8.02 19.32
C GLU A 138 -7.05 -6.67 19.97
N GLN A 139 -6.71 -5.66 19.17
CA GLN A 139 -6.38 -4.31 19.67
C GLN A 139 -7.64 -3.47 19.97
N ASN A 140 -8.66 -3.61 19.13
CA ASN A 140 -9.93 -2.90 19.29
C ASN A 140 -11.11 -3.80 18.86
N PRO A 141 -11.75 -4.49 19.82
CA PRO A 141 -12.84 -5.42 19.53
C PRO A 141 -14.09 -4.79 18.92
N LYS A 142 -14.19 -3.46 18.86
CA LYS A 142 -15.35 -2.76 18.27
C LYS A 142 -15.18 -2.45 16.79
N LEU A 143 -13.99 -2.69 16.22
CA LEU A 143 -13.79 -2.55 14.78
C LEU A 143 -14.69 -3.53 14.02
N PHE A 144 -15.20 -3.11 12.87
CA PHE A 144 -16.00 -3.97 11.98
C PHE A 144 -17.26 -4.59 12.62
N GLY A 145 -17.80 -4.00 13.69
CA GLY A 145 -18.92 -4.59 14.43
C GLY A 145 -18.53 -5.80 15.28
N GLY A 146 -17.23 -6.01 15.50
CA GLY A 146 -16.67 -7.02 16.41
C GLY A 146 -16.49 -8.41 15.83
N ASN A 147 -16.77 -8.60 14.53
CA ASN A 147 -16.62 -9.87 13.84
C ASN A 147 -15.83 -9.70 12.56
N LEU A 148 -15.27 -10.79 12.05
CA LEU A 148 -14.72 -10.84 10.70
C LEU A 148 -15.85 -10.69 9.67
N PRO A 149 -15.55 -10.13 8.48
CA PRO A 149 -16.50 -10.12 7.37
C PRO A 149 -16.93 -11.55 6.99
N ASP A 150 -18.16 -11.71 6.52
CA ASP A 150 -18.64 -12.99 6.00
C ASP A 150 -18.01 -13.34 4.64
N SER A 151 -18.31 -14.53 4.11
CA SER A 151 -17.76 -14.98 2.84
C SER A 151 -18.17 -14.11 1.64
N ALA A 152 -19.31 -13.42 1.69
CA ALA A 152 -19.77 -12.59 0.58
C ALA A 152 -18.97 -11.28 0.45
N PHE A 153 -18.20 -10.91 1.48
CA PHE A 153 -17.25 -9.81 1.41
C PHE A 153 -16.11 -10.07 0.41
N TYR A 154 -15.73 -11.33 0.20
CA TYR A 154 -14.57 -11.73 -0.60
C TYR A 154 -15.01 -12.12 -2.02
N TYR A 155 -15.12 -11.13 -2.91
CA TYR A 155 -15.48 -11.35 -4.31
C TYR A 155 -14.39 -12.10 -5.12
N GLY A 156 -14.80 -13.10 -5.91
CA GLY A 156 -13.95 -13.92 -6.80
C GLY A 156 -14.12 -15.42 -6.60
#